data_AF-A0A4V2BE18-F1
#
_entry.id   AF-A0A4V2BE18-F1
#
_cell.length_a   1.000
_cell.length_b   1.000
_cell.length_c   1.000
_cell.angle_alpha   90.00
_cell.angle_beta   90.00
_cell.angle_gamma   90.00
#
_symmetry.space_group_name_H-M   'P 1'
#
loop_
_entity.id
_entity.type
_entity.pdbx_description
1 polymer ?
#
loop_
_entity_poly.entity_id
_entity_poly.type
_entity_poly.pdbx_seq_one_letter_code
_entity_poly.pdbx_strand_id
1 'polypeptide(L)'
;MEQRMKEAKDDSSALKHFYNKALLTRMGKALGEVYPSFDAKALQKLMARLESLEMKPRVHVIRDELKRQLPEDYSKALSILLASLKSRKITGFDLWPYTEFVQTYGTGDLKRSLAALKAMTPLFTAEFAVRPFLRLHQKATLDYLEACALDKDVHVRRWASEGSRPRLPWGERLQDFVKDPSPTRPILELLKFDDELYVRKSVSNHLN
;
A
#
# COMPACT_ATOMS: atom_id res chain seq x y z
N MET A 1 16.15 -28.63 27.42
CA MET A 1 14.88 -28.03 26.92
C MET A 1 15.13 -26.73 26.13
N GLU A 2 16.17 -25.97 26.47
CA GLU A 2 16.58 -24.73 25.79
C GLU A 2 17.19 -24.91 24.39
N GLN A 3 17.58 -26.13 24.02
CA GLN A 3 18.18 -26.42 22.70
C GLN A 3 17.14 -26.77 21.62
N ARG A 4 15.86 -26.95 22.01
CA ARG A 4 14.74 -27.21 21.08
C ARG A 4 14.02 -25.97 20.57
N MET A 5 14.42 -24.77 21.03
CA MET A 5 13.80 -23.50 20.60
C MET A 5 14.62 -22.71 19.57
N LYS A 6 15.79 -23.21 19.14
CA LYS A 6 16.73 -22.44 18.32
C LYS A 6 16.70 -22.69 16.81
N GLU A 7 15.88 -23.60 16.31
CA GLU A 7 15.78 -23.84 14.87
C GLU A 7 14.34 -24.19 14.47
N ALA A 8 13.42 -23.23 14.62
CA ALA A 8 12.39 -23.12 13.60
C ALA A 8 13.14 -22.68 12.33
N LYS A 9 13.59 -23.66 11.52
CA LYS A 9 14.19 -23.45 10.21
C LYS A 9 13.35 -22.40 9.48
N ASP A 10 13.91 -21.23 9.22
CA ASP A 10 13.20 -20.15 8.56
C ASP A 10 12.69 -20.67 7.22
N ASP A 11 11.37 -20.82 7.11
CA ASP A 11 10.74 -21.40 5.93
C ASP A 11 11.04 -20.49 4.74
N SER A 12 11.84 -21.00 3.80
CA SER A 12 12.24 -20.27 2.59
C SER A 12 11.04 -19.84 1.72
N SER A 13 9.86 -20.42 1.93
CA SER A 13 8.61 -20.06 1.25
C SER A 13 7.80 -18.96 1.96
N ALA A 14 8.23 -18.50 3.14
CA ALA A 14 7.53 -17.48 3.90
C ALA A 14 7.43 -16.14 3.13
N LEU A 15 6.26 -15.49 3.20
CA LEU A 15 5.96 -14.26 2.47
C LEU A 15 6.94 -13.09 2.76
N LYS A 16 7.61 -13.08 3.90
CA LYS A 16 8.64 -12.06 4.21
C LYS A 16 9.81 -12.08 3.22
N HIS A 17 10.09 -13.22 2.58
CA HIS A 17 11.18 -13.40 1.62
C HIS A 17 10.93 -12.77 0.24
N PHE A 18 9.73 -12.23 0.00
CA PHE A 18 9.50 -11.32 -1.14
C PHE A 18 10.37 -10.05 -1.04
N TYR A 19 10.65 -9.56 0.18
CA TYR A 19 11.54 -8.43 0.43
C TYR A 19 12.98 -8.88 0.51
N ASN A 20 13.55 -9.16 -0.67
CA ASN A 20 14.90 -9.68 -0.84
C ASN A 20 15.78 -8.75 -1.69
N LYS A 21 17.03 -9.17 -1.91
CA LYS A 21 18.03 -8.41 -2.65
C LYS A 21 17.57 -8.05 -4.08
N ALA A 22 16.84 -8.96 -4.74
CA ALA A 22 16.35 -8.72 -6.09
C ALA A 22 15.29 -7.61 -6.11
N LEU A 23 14.36 -7.59 -5.14
CA LEU A 23 13.39 -6.52 -4.98
C LEU A 23 14.09 -5.17 -4.73
N LEU A 24 15.02 -5.11 -3.77
CA LEU A 24 15.75 -3.86 -3.48
C LEU A 24 16.56 -3.37 -4.69
N THR A 25 17.12 -4.29 -5.48
CA THR A 25 17.84 -3.96 -6.71
C THR A 25 16.90 -3.38 -7.77
N ARG A 26 15.73 -3.99 -8.00
CA ARG A 26 14.73 -3.46 -8.95
C ARG A 26 14.25 -2.08 -8.52
N MET A 27 13.91 -1.91 -7.24
CA MET A 27 13.47 -0.65 -6.67
C MET A 27 14.54 0.44 -6.79
N GLY A 28 15.78 0.14 -6.40
CA GLY A 28 16.88 1.09 -6.49
C GLY A 28 17.19 1.50 -7.92
N LYS A 29 17.12 0.57 -8.88
CA LYS A 29 17.28 0.88 -10.31
C LYS A 29 16.15 1.79 -10.82
N ALA A 30 14.89 1.44 -10.53
CA ALA A 30 13.75 2.23 -11.00
C ALA A 30 13.75 3.65 -10.41
N LEU A 31 14.16 3.83 -9.16
CA LEU A 31 14.31 5.15 -8.54
C LEU A 31 15.51 5.93 -9.10
N GLY A 32 16.66 5.27 -9.28
CA GLY A 32 17.85 5.91 -9.88
C GLY A 32 17.64 6.36 -11.32
N GLU A 33 16.78 5.67 -12.09
CA GLU A 33 16.39 6.07 -13.46
C GLU A 33 15.67 7.44 -13.50
N VAL A 34 14.95 7.82 -12.44
CA VAL A 34 14.15 9.07 -12.39
C VAL A 34 14.67 10.10 -11.40
N TYR A 35 15.54 9.69 -10.48
CA TYR A 35 16.16 10.54 -9.47
C TYR A 35 17.64 10.12 -9.32
N PRO A 36 18.56 10.68 -10.13
CA PRO A 36 19.96 10.24 -10.20
C PRO A 36 20.74 10.34 -8.87
N SER A 37 20.28 11.18 -7.94
CA SER A 37 20.86 11.30 -6.59
C SER A 37 20.44 10.18 -5.64
N PHE A 38 19.55 9.28 -6.05
CA PHE A 38 19.14 8.12 -5.24
C PHE A 38 20.29 7.12 -5.08
N ASP A 39 20.66 6.81 -3.84
CA ASP A 39 21.68 5.82 -3.52
C ASP A 39 21.08 4.41 -3.49
N ALA A 40 21.03 3.78 -4.67
CA ALA A 40 20.57 2.40 -4.83
C ALA A 40 21.45 1.39 -4.06
N LYS A 41 22.73 1.70 -3.78
CA LYS A 41 23.60 0.82 -3.00
C LYS A 41 23.24 0.87 -1.52
N ALA A 42 22.94 2.05 -0.98
CA ALA A 42 22.44 2.19 0.39
C ALA A 42 21.13 1.41 0.59
N LEU A 43 20.21 1.47 -0.37
CA LEU A 43 18.98 0.67 -0.33
C LEU A 43 19.28 -0.84 -0.27
N GLN A 44 20.20 -1.34 -1.11
CA GLN A 44 20.58 -2.76 -1.10
C GLN A 44 21.26 -3.20 0.20
N LYS A 45 22.00 -2.31 0.88
CA LYS A 45 22.64 -2.60 2.18
C LYS A 45 21.62 -2.88 3.29
N LEU A 46 20.36 -2.50 3.12
CA LEU A 46 19.29 -2.85 4.07
C LEU A 46 19.12 -4.35 4.24
N MET A 47 19.52 -5.18 3.27
CA MET A 47 19.33 -6.64 3.32
C MET A 47 19.76 -7.27 4.65
N ALA A 48 20.94 -6.90 5.16
CA ALA A 48 21.44 -7.43 6.43
C ALA A 48 20.50 -7.11 7.61
N ARG A 49 19.81 -5.96 7.58
CA ARG A 49 18.81 -5.58 8.58
C ARG A 49 17.47 -6.30 8.36
N LEU A 50 17.11 -6.62 7.12
CA LEU A 50 15.83 -7.26 6.81
C LEU A 50 15.78 -8.74 7.21
N GLU A 51 16.92 -9.44 7.25
CA GLU A 51 17.01 -10.87 7.53
C GLU A 51 16.29 -11.27 8.83
N SER A 52 16.48 -10.51 9.91
CA SER A 52 15.88 -10.79 11.23
C SER A 52 14.44 -10.32 11.39
N LEU A 53 13.85 -9.69 10.35
CA LEU A 53 12.55 -9.04 10.44
C LEU A 53 11.44 -9.85 9.75
N GLU A 54 10.25 -9.77 10.32
CA GLU A 54 9.01 -10.23 9.69
C GLU A 54 8.54 -9.26 8.58
N MET A 55 7.56 -9.68 7.78
CA MET A 55 7.18 -9.02 6.53
C MET A 55 6.87 -7.51 6.69
N LYS A 56 5.95 -7.14 7.61
CA LYS A 56 5.53 -5.74 7.76
C LYS A 56 6.68 -4.83 8.29
N PRO A 57 7.47 -5.24 9.29
CA PRO A 57 8.70 -4.51 9.65
C PRO A 57 9.68 -4.33 8.48
N ARG A 58 9.83 -5.30 7.55
CA ARG A 58 10.66 -5.11 6.35
C ARG A 58 10.14 -3.96 5.47
N VAL A 59 8.83 -3.88 5.26
CA VAL A 59 8.18 -2.76 4.54
C VAL A 59 8.51 -1.42 5.19
N HIS A 60 8.42 -1.34 6.52
CA HIS A 60 8.71 -0.11 7.27
C HIS A 60 10.17 0.32 7.12
N VAL A 61 11.12 -0.61 7.22
CA VAL A 61 12.55 -0.28 7.04
C VAL A 61 12.83 0.26 5.64
N ILE A 62 12.23 -0.34 4.60
CA ILE A 62 12.37 0.15 3.22
C ILE A 62 11.72 1.53 3.08
N ARG A 63 10.50 1.71 3.57
CA ARG A 63 9.79 3.00 3.57
C ARG A 63 10.62 4.11 4.23
N ASP A 64 11.20 3.84 5.39
CA ASP A 64 11.97 4.84 6.14
C ASP A 64 13.25 5.24 5.39
N GLU A 65 13.88 4.28 4.70
CA GLU A 65 15.02 4.57 3.82
C GLU A 65 14.60 5.41 2.61
N LEU A 66 13.42 5.16 2.03
CA LEU A 66 12.88 6.04 0.99
C LEU A 66 12.68 7.46 1.53
N LYS A 67 12.14 7.63 2.74
CA LYS A 67 11.98 8.96 3.36
C LYS A 67 13.30 9.65 3.63
N ARG A 68 14.35 8.90 3.98
CA ARG A 68 15.70 9.43 4.21
C ARG A 68 16.35 9.93 2.91
N GLN A 69 16.15 9.22 1.80
CA GLN A 69 16.83 9.53 0.53
C GLN A 69 16.05 10.48 -0.38
N LEU A 70 14.72 10.48 -0.31
CA LEU A 70 13.86 11.36 -1.12
C LEU A 70 13.82 12.78 -0.54
N PRO A 71 13.45 13.79 -1.35
CA PRO A 71 13.29 15.16 -0.87
C PRO A 71 12.38 15.26 0.36
N GLU A 72 12.68 16.20 1.26
CA GLU A 72 11.84 16.46 2.43
C GLU A 72 10.42 16.89 2.04
N ASP A 73 10.30 17.67 0.96
CA ASP A 73 9.06 18.07 0.34
C ASP A 73 8.28 16.84 -0.17
N TYR A 74 7.11 16.61 0.43
CA TYR A 74 6.26 15.46 0.14
C TYR A 74 5.83 15.40 -1.32
N SER A 75 5.48 16.53 -1.94
CA SER A 75 5.02 16.57 -3.32
C SER A 75 6.12 16.15 -4.30
N LYS A 76 7.36 16.60 -4.07
CA LYS A 76 8.55 16.20 -4.84
C LYS A 76 8.86 14.72 -4.64
N ALA A 77 8.88 14.25 -3.39
CA ALA A 77 9.10 12.82 -3.08
C ALA A 77 8.07 11.93 -3.78
N LEU A 78 6.78 12.29 -3.70
CA LEU A 78 5.70 11.53 -4.32
C LEU A 78 5.79 11.53 -5.85
N SER A 79 6.19 12.66 -6.44
CA SER A 79 6.39 12.75 -7.90
C SER A 79 7.49 11.80 -8.38
N ILE A 80 8.57 11.66 -7.61
CA ILE A 80 9.65 10.70 -7.88
C ILE A 80 9.13 9.25 -7.77
N LEU A 81 8.41 8.94 -6.68
CA LEU A 81 7.82 7.62 -6.48
C LEU A 81 6.88 7.25 -7.65
N LEU A 82 6.01 8.16 -8.08
CA LEU A 82 5.10 7.91 -9.20
C LEU A 82 5.84 7.81 -10.54
N ALA A 83 6.88 8.60 -10.75
CA ALA A 83 7.68 8.54 -11.97
C ALA A 83 8.39 7.18 -12.13
N SER A 84 8.89 6.57 -11.05
CA SER A 84 9.58 5.28 -11.11
C SER A 84 8.63 4.12 -11.52
N LEU A 85 7.31 4.29 -11.32
CA LEU A 85 6.29 3.30 -11.69
C LEU A 85 6.02 3.24 -13.20
N LYS A 86 6.40 4.27 -13.97
CA LYS A 86 6.15 4.32 -15.43
C LYS A 86 6.80 3.15 -16.18
N SER A 87 7.93 2.65 -15.66
CA SER A 87 8.63 1.51 -16.22
C SER A 87 7.89 0.17 -16.07
N ARG A 88 6.81 0.13 -15.25
CA ARG A 88 6.07 -1.08 -14.85
C ARG A 88 6.94 -2.19 -14.24
N LYS A 89 8.18 -1.88 -13.83
CA LYS A 89 9.10 -2.81 -13.14
C LYS A 89 8.77 -2.96 -11.66
N ILE A 90 8.05 -2.00 -11.08
CA ILE A 90 7.65 -1.95 -9.67
C ILE A 90 6.15 -2.28 -9.60
N THR A 91 5.85 -3.51 -9.23
CA THR A 91 4.48 -4.05 -9.14
C THR A 91 4.39 -5.07 -8.01
N GLY A 92 3.19 -5.40 -7.56
CA GLY A 92 2.97 -6.36 -6.47
C GLY A 92 3.66 -5.90 -5.18
N PHE A 93 4.31 -6.84 -4.48
CA PHE A 93 4.98 -6.55 -3.22
C PHE A 93 6.10 -5.51 -3.31
N ASP A 94 6.70 -5.29 -4.49
CA ASP A 94 7.67 -4.21 -4.71
C ASP A 94 7.07 -2.83 -4.37
N LEU A 95 5.74 -2.66 -4.52
CA LEU A 95 5.05 -1.39 -4.34
C LEU A 95 4.57 -1.12 -2.91
N TRP A 96 4.51 -2.13 -2.04
CA TRP A 96 3.97 -1.91 -0.68
C TRP A 96 4.76 -0.84 0.10
N PRO A 97 6.10 -0.74 0.04
CA PRO A 97 6.81 0.36 0.69
C PRO A 97 6.40 1.76 0.19
N TYR A 98 5.91 1.87 -1.05
CA TYR A 98 5.46 3.14 -1.62
C TYR A 98 4.06 3.52 -1.09
N THR A 99 3.14 2.56 -1.05
CA THR A 99 1.80 2.82 -0.48
C THR A 99 1.91 3.06 1.03
N GLU A 100 2.82 2.37 1.73
CA GLU A 100 3.13 2.64 3.14
C GLU A 100 3.76 4.04 3.34
N PHE A 101 4.59 4.50 2.40
CA PHE A 101 5.14 5.86 2.42
C PHE A 101 4.02 6.91 2.36
N VAL A 102 3.05 6.74 1.46
CA VAL A 102 1.88 7.64 1.38
C VAL A 102 1.03 7.56 2.64
N GLN A 103 0.78 6.35 3.15
CA GLN A 103 0.05 6.11 4.39
C GLN A 103 0.68 6.85 5.59
N THR A 104 2.01 6.86 5.66
CA THR A 104 2.76 7.37 6.82
C THR A 104 3.03 8.87 6.74
N TYR A 105 3.38 9.37 5.55
CA TYR A 105 3.86 10.75 5.39
C TYR A 105 2.92 11.65 4.58
N GLY A 106 1.83 11.11 4.02
CA GLY A 106 0.93 11.84 3.13
C GLY A 106 -0.32 12.43 3.79
N THR A 107 -0.58 12.13 5.08
CA THR A 107 -1.83 12.56 5.76
C THR A 107 -2.03 14.08 5.79
N GLY A 108 -0.95 14.87 5.67
CA GLY A 108 -1.02 16.33 5.56
C GLY A 108 -1.44 16.89 4.18
N ASP A 109 -1.45 16.07 3.12
CA ASP A 109 -1.88 16.46 1.76
C ASP A 109 -2.85 15.40 1.20
N LEU A 110 -4.10 15.48 1.65
CA LEU A 110 -5.17 14.52 1.34
C LEU A 110 -5.36 14.31 -0.17
N LYS A 111 -5.58 15.41 -0.91
CA LYS A 111 -5.92 15.35 -2.34
C LYS A 111 -4.81 14.66 -3.13
N ARG A 112 -3.56 15.04 -2.88
CA ARG A 112 -2.40 14.49 -3.58
C ARG A 112 -2.16 13.03 -3.21
N SER A 113 -2.33 12.69 -1.94
CA SER A 113 -2.17 11.32 -1.45
C SER A 113 -3.21 10.38 -2.05
N LEU A 114 -4.49 10.75 -2.06
CA LEU A 114 -5.54 9.92 -2.64
C LEU A 114 -5.38 9.75 -4.16
N ALA A 115 -4.92 10.78 -4.87
CA ALA A 115 -4.58 10.67 -6.28
C ALA A 115 -3.42 9.69 -6.53
N ALA A 116 -2.37 9.74 -5.70
CA ALA A 116 -1.26 8.80 -5.81
C ALA A 116 -1.66 7.36 -5.46
N LEU A 117 -2.45 7.16 -4.42
CA LEU A 117 -2.98 5.84 -4.06
C LEU A 117 -3.85 5.25 -5.17
N LYS A 118 -4.71 6.08 -5.80
CA LYS A 118 -5.48 5.68 -6.98
C LYS A 118 -4.58 5.25 -8.14
N ALA A 119 -3.45 5.92 -8.37
CA ALA A 119 -2.50 5.55 -9.41
C ALA A 119 -1.69 4.28 -9.07
N MET A 120 -1.43 4.02 -7.78
CA MET A 120 -0.67 2.85 -7.31
C MET A 120 -1.53 1.59 -7.21
N THR A 121 -2.83 1.70 -6.91
CA THR A 121 -3.68 0.53 -6.66
C THR A 121 -3.75 -0.48 -7.80
N PRO A 122 -3.73 -0.10 -9.11
CA PRO A 122 -3.74 -1.08 -10.20
C PRO A 122 -2.45 -1.89 -10.33
N LEU A 123 -1.37 -1.48 -9.66
CA LEU A 123 -0.08 -2.17 -9.68
C LEU A 123 0.10 -3.13 -8.49
N PHE A 124 -0.71 -2.98 -7.43
CA PHE A 124 -0.68 -3.83 -6.23
C PHE A 124 -2.01 -3.70 -5.47
N THR A 125 -2.05 -2.82 -4.47
CA THR A 125 -3.23 -2.41 -3.73
C THR A 125 -2.91 -1.18 -2.87
N ALA A 126 -3.89 -0.29 -2.70
CA ALA A 126 -3.85 0.81 -1.74
C ALA A 126 -4.84 0.61 -0.57
N GLU A 127 -5.34 -0.61 -0.37
CA GLU A 127 -6.38 -0.94 0.64
C GLU A 127 -5.93 -0.64 2.08
N PHE A 128 -4.65 -0.82 2.40
CA PHE A 128 -4.10 -0.47 3.71
C PHE A 128 -3.87 1.05 3.82
N ALA A 129 -3.31 1.64 2.77
CA ALA A 129 -2.79 2.99 2.78
C ALA A 129 -3.85 4.09 2.84
N VAL A 130 -5.09 3.79 2.40
CA VAL A 130 -6.21 4.74 2.46
C VAL A 130 -6.78 4.92 3.87
N ARG A 131 -6.50 3.98 4.79
CA ARG A 131 -7.21 3.87 6.06
C ARG A 131 -6.93 5.00 7.07
N PRO A 132 -5.70 5.53 7.17
CA PRO A 132 -5.47 6.74 7.97
C PRO A 132 -6.27 7.94 7.46
N PHE A 133 -6.49 8.05 6.15
CA PHE A 133 -7.30 9.12 5.58
C PHE A 133 -8.79 8.93 5.88
N LEU A 134 -9.29 7.69 5.87
CA LEU A 134 -10.66 7.39 6.35
C LEU A 134 -10.85 7.74 7.83
N ARG A 135 -9.82 7.55 8.67
CA ARG A 135 -9.87 7.89 10.10
C ARG A 135 -9.77 9.40 10.35
N LEU A 136 -8.90 10.11 9.62
CA LEU A 136 -8.62 11.53 9.85
C LEU A 136 -9.54 12.48 9.06
N HIS A 137 -9.99 12.04 7.89
CA HIS A 137 -10.73 12.83 6.90
C HIS A 137 -11.87 11.99 6.29
N GLN A 138 -12.68 11.37 7.16
CA GLN A 138 -13.67 10.36 6.78
C GLN A 138 -14.55 10.78 5.62
N LYS A 139 -15.28 11.90 5.75
CA LYS A 139 -16.21 12.35 4.71
C LYS A 139 -15.51 12.58 3.37
N ALA A 140 -14.46 13.39 3.36
CA ALA A 140 -13.73 13.72 2.13
C ALA A 140 -13.09 12.49 1.47
N THR A 141 -12.63 11.51 2.26
CA THR A 141 -12.06 10.27 1.74
C THR A 141 -13.13 9.34 1.19
N LEU A 142 -14.30 9.23 1.86
CA LEU A 142 -15.44 8.46 1.36
C LEU A 142 -16.00 9.07 0.07
N ASP A 143 -16.17 10.40 0.00
CA ASP A 143 -16.61 11.09 -1.22
C ASP A 143 -15.66 10.77 -2.40
N TYR A 144 -14.34 10.71 -2.15
CA TYR A 144 -13.35 10.33 -3.17
C TYR A 144 -13.42 8.85 -3.56
N LEU A 145 -13.60 7.94 -2.58
CA LEU A 145 -13.74 6.51 -2.85
C LEU A 145 -15.05 6.18 -3.56
N GLU A 146 -16.14 6.90 -3.28
CA GLU A 146 -17.41 6.78 -4.01
C GLU A 146 -17.23 7.16 -5.48
N ALA A 147 -16.51 8.25 -5.77
CA ALA A 147 -16.14 8.57 -7.15
C ALA A 147 -15.24 7.48 -7.79
N CYS A 148 -14.37 6.83 -7.01
CA CYS A 148 -13.56 5.70 -7.48
C CYS A 148 -14.38 4.44 -7.76
N ALA A 149 -15.54 4.26 -7.11
CA ALA A 149 -16.45 3.15 -7.37
C ALA A 149 -17.04 3.21 -8.80
N LEU A 150 -17.02 4.38 -9.45
CA LEU A 150 -17.46 4.59 -10.82
C LEU A 150 -16.30 4.54 -11.85
N ASP A 151 -15.08 4.21 -11.43
CA ASP A 151 -13.92 4.23 -12.33
C ASP A 151 -13.96 3.09 -13.35
N LYS A 152 -13.41 3.35 -14.55
CA LYS A 152 -13.28 2.31 -15.59
C LYS A 152 -12.34 1.17 -15.17
N ASP A 153 -11.36 1.45 -14.31
CA ASP A 153 -10.39 0.47 -13.85
C ASP A 153 -10.97 -0.37 -12.69
N VAL A 154 -11.04 -1.68 -12.92
CA VAL A 154 -11.55 -2.66 -11.95
C VAL A 154 -10.77 -2.64 -10.62
N HIS A 155 -9.47 -2.36 -10.63
CA HIS A 155 -8.66 -2.29 -9.42
C HIS A 155 -8.99 -1.05 -8.57
N VAL A 156 -9.37 0.04 -9.22
CA VAL A 156 -9.82 1.27 -8.55
C VAL A 156 -11.20 1.09 -7.94
N ARG A 157 -12.13 0.47 -8.68
CA ARG A 157 -13.47 0.13 -8.13
C ARG A 157 -13.37 -0.83 -6.96
N ARG A 158 -12.60 -1.90 -7.09
CA ARG A 158 -12.33 -2.84 -5.98
C ARG A 158 -11.71 -2.12 -4.80
N TRP A 159 -10.76 -1.22 -5.01
CA TRP A 159 -10.13 -0.46 -3.93
C TRP A 159 -11.12 0.41 -3.14
N ALA A 160 -12.14 0.98 -3.79
CA ALA A 160 -13.20 1.72 -3.10
C ALA A 160 -13.93 0.84 -2.07
N SER A 161 -14.34 -0.37 -2.46
CA SER A 161 -14.97 -1.34 -1.55
C SER A 161 -13.98 -1.86 -0.50
N GLU A 162 -12.82 -2.35 -0.92
CA GLU A 162 -11.89 -3.02 -0.03
C GLU A 162 -11.24 -2.06 0.97
N GLY A 163 -10.81 -0.89 0.52
CA GLY A 163 -10.12 0.09 1.35
C GLY A 163 -11.02 0.66 2.45
N SER A 164 -12.32 0.74 2.19
CA SER A 164 -13.33 1.23 3.14
C SER A 164 -13.93 0.15 4.04
N ARG A 165 -13.60 -1.13 3.86
CA ARG A 165 -14.18 -2.22 4.66
C ARG A 165 -13.89 -2.04 6.17
N PRO A 166 -14.86 -2.30 7.06
CA PRO A 166 -14.66 -2.17 8.51
C PRO A 166 -13.51 -3.05 9.03
N ARG A 167 -13.45 -4.30 8.54
CA ARG A 167 -12.51 -5.34 8.99
C ARG A 167 -11.66 -5.84 7.82
N LEU A 168 -10.46 -5.28 7.66
CA LEU A 168 -9.49 -5.67 6.64
C LEU A 168 -8.38 -6.54 7.27
N PRO A 169 -8.16 -7.80 6.85
CA PRO A 169 -7.01 -8.59 7.26
C PRO A 169 -5.71 -7.85 6.97
N TRP A 170 -4.77 -7.90 7.92
CA TRP A 170 -3.47 -7.20 7.88
C TRP A 170 -3.54 -5.67 7.82
N GLY A 171 -4.73 -5.07 7.70
CA GLY A 171 -4.97 -3.64 7.78
C GLY A 171 -5.45 -3.21 9.17
N GLU A 172 -5.39 -1.91 9.43
CA GLU A 172 -6.02 -1.29 10.59
C GLU A 172 -7.53 -1.60 10.61
N ARG A 173 -8.15 -1.91 11.74
CA ARG A 173 -9.62 -2.01 11.80
C ARG A 173 -10.22 -0.60 11.91
N LEU A 174 -11.15 -0.25 11.02
CA LEU A 174 -11.85 1.04 11.06
C LEU A 174 -12.99 0.95 12.09
N GLN A 175 -12.68 1.27 13.34
CA GLN A 175 -13.60 1.04 14.46
C GLN A 175 -14.93 1.80 14.30
N ASP A 176 -14.91 2.99 13.73
CA ASP A 176 -16.12 3.77 13.51
C ASP A 176 -17.05 3.10 12.49
N PHE A 177 -16.50 2.48 11.44
CA PHE A 177 -17.28 1.69 10.48
C PHE A 177 -17.72 0.33 11.03
N VAL A 178 -17.02 -0.21 12.03
CA VAL A 178 -17.49 -1.41 12.75
C VAL A 178 -18.71 -1.09 13.61
N LYS A 179 -18.75 0.12 14.21
CA LYS A 179 -19.88 0.59 15.02
C LYS A 179 -21.07 0.99 14.15
N ASP A 180 -20.80 1.74 13.09
CA ASP A 180 -21.80 2.19 12.12
C ASP A 180 -21.26 2.02 10.69
N PRO A 181 -21.70 0.98 9.96
CA PRO A 181 -21.28 0.75 8.58
C PRO A 181 -22.02 1.64 7.56
N SER A 182 -23.02 2.43 7.99
CA SER A 182 -23.82 3.25 7.07
C SER A 182 -23.01 4.18 6.16
N PRO A 183 -21.85 4.76 6.58
CA PRO A 183 -21.07 5.66 5.71
C PRO A 183 -20.49 4.98 4.47
N THR A 184 -20.27 3.67 4.46
CA THR A 184 -19.71 2.95 3.30
C THR A 184 -20.78 2.42 2.36
N ARG A 185 -22.06 2.48 2.75
CA ARG A 185 -23.19 1.98 1.97
C ARG A 185 -23.24 2.54 0.53
N PRO A 186 -23.05 3.84 0.27
CA PRO A 186 -23.09 4.37 -1.10
C PRO A 186 -22.12 3.66 -2.05
N ILE A 187 -20.89 3.39 -1.60
CA ILE A 187 -19.88 2.63 -2.37
C ILE A 187 -20.40 1.23 -2.68
N LEU A 188 -20.99 0.53 -1.71
CA LEU A 188 -21.48 -0.83 -1.89
C LEU A 188 -22.69 -0.89 -2.83
N GLU A 189 -23.59 0.08 -2.76
CA GLU A 189 -24.77 0.16 -3.64
C GLU A 189 -24.35 0.36 -5.12
N LEU A 190 -23.27 1.10 -5.37
CA LEU A 190 -22.70 1.26 -6.71
C LEU A 190 -22.06 -0.04 -7.24
N LEU A 191 -21.43 -0.83 -6.36
CA LEU A 191 -20.60 -1.97 -6.75
C LEU A 191 -21.26 -3.34 -6.62
N LYS A 192 -22.45 -3.45 -5.98
CA LYS A 192 -23.11 -4.74 -5.72
C LYS A 192 -23.41 -5.57 -6.97
N PHE A 193 -23.57 -4.91 -8.13
CA PHE A 193 -23.81 -5.54 -9.43
C PHE A 193 -22.69 -5.28 -10.43
N ASP A 194 -21.47 -4.96 -9.95
CA ASP A 194 -20.32 -4.78 -10.83
C ASP A 194 -20.10 -6.01 -11.74
N ASP A 195 -19.78 -5.80 -13.01
CA ASP A 195 -19.58 -6.89 -13.98
C ASP A 195 -18.40 -7.79 -13.61
N GLU A 196 -17.44 -7.27 -12.85
CA GLU A 196 -16.21 -7.98 -12.48
C GLU A 196 -16.35 -8.77 -11.18
N LEU A 197 -16.16 -10.09 -11.26
CA LEU A 197 -16.21 -10.97 -10.08
C LEU A 197 -15.21 -10.55 -9.00
N TYR A 198 -14.05 -10.01 -9.41
CA TYR A 198 -13.03 -9.50 -8.51
C TYR A 198 -13.57 -8.37 -7.61
N VAL A 199 -14.39 -7.46 -8.15
CA VAL A 199 -15.03 -6.38 -7.40
C VAL A 199 -16.15 -6.92 -6.52
N ARG A 200 -17.04 -7.77 -7.08
CA ARG A 200 -18.14 -8.37 -6.31
C ARG A 200 -17.66 -9.16 -5.10
N LYS A 201 -16.53 -9.87 -5.21
CA LYS A 201 -15.90 -10.55 -4.07
C LYS A 201 -15.49 -9.58 -2.96
N SER A 202 -14.98 -8.40 -3.31
CA SER A 202 -14.67 -7.36 -2.33
C SER A 202 -15.92 -6.85 -1.63
N VAL A 203 -17.01 -6.62 -2.37
CA VAL A 203 -18.31 -6.22 -1.80
C VAL A 203 -18.83 -7.28 -0.84
N SER A 204 -18.81 -8.56 -1.22
CA SER A 204 -19.19 -9.66 -0.33
C SER A 204 -18.32 -9.72 0.94
N ASN A 205 -17.00 -9.56 0.80
CA ASN A 205 -16.08 -9.52 1.94
C ASN A 205 -16.23 -8.28 2.83
N HIS A 206 -16.75 -7.18 2.30
CA HIS A 206 -17.06 -5.98 3.07
C HIS A 206 -18.33 -6.19 3.90
N LEU A 207 -19.34 -6.86 3.32
CA LEU A 207 -20.62 -7.17 3.98
C LEU A 207 -20.52 -8.26 5.07
N ASN A 208 -19.55 -9.18 4.95
CA ASN A 208 -19.33 -10.28 5.89
C ASN A 208 -18.53 -9.88 7.15
#